data_AF-A0A6B0YYZ2-F1
#
_entry.id   AF-A0A6B0YYZ2-F1
#
_cell.length_a   1.000
_cell.length_b   1.000
_cell.length_c   1.000
_cell.angle_alpha   90.00
_cell.angle_beta   90.00
_cell.angle_gamma   90.00
#
_symmetry.space_group_name_H-M   'P 1'
#
loop_
_entity.id
_entity.type
_entity.pdbx_description
1 polymer ?
#
loop_
_entity_poly.entity_id
_entity_poly.type
_entity_poly.pdbx_seq_one_letter_code
_entity_poly.pdbx_strand_id
1 'polypeptide(L)'
;MVTVTLRIADEKVEKQLSDRASANGRTIEAEATEILCHALAQATETAEAPRQYKSDLVRRIREIVDPVGGIDLELPPRGPGREPPRFE
;
A
#
# COMPACT_ATOMS: atom_id res chain seq x y z
N MET A 1 12.17 -14.35 -6.22
CA MET A 1 13.36 -14.13 -5.36
C MET A 1 13.94 -12.78 -5.71
N VAL A 2 14.13 -11.91 -4.73
CA VAL A 2 14.71 -10.57 -4.93
C VAL A 2 15.92 -10.47 -4.00
N THR A 3 17.05 -9.98 -4.52
CA THR A 3 18.26 -9.75 -3.74
C THR A 3 18.49 -8.25 -3.65
N VAL A 4 18.78 -7.75 -2.45
CA VAL A 4 19.05 -6.34 -2.19
C VAL A 4 20.37 -6.21 -1.44
N THR A 5 21.23 -5.30 -1.89
CA THR A 5 22.48 -4.99 -1.20
C THR A 5 22.29 -3.73 -0.35
N LEU A 6 22.50 -3.86 0.96
CA LEU A 6 22.39 -2.78 1.92
C LEU A 6 23.80 -2.30 2.31
N ARG A 7 24.07 -0.99 2.19
CA ARG A 7 25.29 -0.37 2.71
C ARG A 7 24.95 0.45 3.95
N ILE A 8 25.30 -0.05 5.12
CA ILE A 8 25.12 0.65 6.39
C ILE A 8 26.35 1.52 6.64
N ALA A 9 26.16 2.83 6.75
CA ALA A 9 27.26 3.78 6.97
C ALA A 9 27.54 4.05 8.46
N ASP A 10 26.58 3.77 9.33
CA ASP A 10 26.68 3.97 10.77
C ASP A 10 27.00 2.64 11.47
N GLU A 11 28.20 2.56 12.04
CA GLU A 11 28.70 1.38 12.77
C GLU A 11 27.82 1.02 13.98
N LYS A 12 27.15 2.00 14.60
CA LYS A 12 26.22 1.72 15.70
C LYS A 12 25.02 0.92 15.22
N VAL A 13 24.51 1.23 14.03
CA VAL A 13 23.36 0.53 13.43
C VAL A 13 23.77 -0.90 13.06
N GLU A 14 24.95 -1.08 12.50
CA GLU A 14 25.50 -2.41 12.20
C GLU A 14 25.62 -3.28 13.45
N LYS A 15 26.19 -2.72 14.53
CA LYS A 15 26.32 -3.41 15.81
C LYS A 15 24.96 -3.77 16.40
N GLN A 16 24.01 -2.83 16.44
CA GLN A 16 22.66 -3.09 16.94
C GLN A 16 21.94 -4.19 16.17
N LEU A 17 22.12 -4.25 14.84
CA LEU A 17 21.55 -5.30 14.01
C LEU A 17 22.15 -6.67 14.36
N SER A 18 23.47 -6.75 14.55
CA SER A 18 24.17 -7.97 14.96
C SER A 18 23.75 -8.47 16.34
N ASP A 19 23.66 -7.56 17.32
CA ASP A 19 23.25 -7.85 18.69
C ASP A 19 21.81 -8.40 18.70
N ARG A 20 20.90 -7.79 17.93
CA ARG A 20 19.51 -8.25 17.80
C ARG A 20 19.40 -9.61 17.12
N ALA A 21 20.16 -9.83 16.03
CA ALA A 21 20.18 -11.11 15.34
C ALA A 21 20.63 -12.24 16.29
N SER A 22 21.68 -11.98 17.08
CA SER A 22 22.19 -12.91 18.10
C SER A 22 21.15 -13.21 19.18
N ALA A 23 20.48 -12.18 19.70
CA ALA A 23 19.44 -12.33 20.72
C ALA A 23 18.23 -13.15 20.21
N ASN A 24 17.89 -13.01 18.93
CA ASN A 24 16.78 -13.73 18.29
C ASN A 24 17.19 -15.10 17.72
N GLY A 25 18.47 -15.49 17.80
CA GLY A 25 18.99 -16.74 17.23
C GLY A 25 18.92 -16.80 15.70
N ARG A 26 19.03 -15.65 15.02
CA ARG A 26 18.91 -15.50 13.57
C ARG A 26 20.23 -15.06 12.94
N THR A 27 20.38 -15.27 11.63
CA THR A 27 21.44 -14.62 10.87
C THR A 27 21.13 -13.12 10.71
N ILE A 28 22.16 -12.32 10.44
CA ILE A 28 22.01 -10.89 10.18
C ILE A 28 21.08 -10.65 8.98
N GLU A 29 21.19 -11.45 7.93
CA GLU A 29 20.33 -11.36 6.73
C GLU A 29 18.86 -11.63 7.06
N ALA A 30 18.59 -12.66 7.86
CA ALA A 30 17.23 -13.02 8.26
C ALA A 30 16.62 -11.93 9.15
N GLU A 31 17.38 -11.39 10.11
CA GLU A 31 16.90 -10.30 10.97
C GLU A 31 16.69 -9.00 10.17
N ALA A 32 17.59 -8.67 9.23
CA ALA A 32 17.41 -7.51 8.35
C ALA A 32 16.14 -7.64 7.49
N THR A 33 15.87 -8.84 6.96
CA THR A 33 14.67 -9.13 6.18
C THR A 33 13.41 -8.99 7.03
N GLU A 34 13.39 -9.56 8.23
CA GLU A 34 12.28 -9.44 9.17
C GLU A 34 11.98 -7.98 9.55
N ILE A 35 13.02 -7.19 9.83
CA ILE A 35 12.87 -5.75 10.10
C ILE A 35 12.27 -5.02 8.90
N LEU A 36 12.73 -5.30 7.69
CA LEU A 36 12.18 -4.69 6.47
C LEU A 36 10.71 -5.08 6.25
N CYS A 37 10.36 -6.37 6.42
CA CYS A 37 9.00 -6.84 6.32
C CYS A 37 8.08 -6.15 7.33
N HIS A 38 8.50 -6.10 8.61
CA HIS A 38 7.74 -5.46 9.66
C HIS A 38 7.60 -3.94 9.44
N ALA A 39 8.68 -3.26 9.04
CA ALA A 39 8.65 -1.83 8.75
C ALA A 39 7.70 -1.52 7.58
N LEU A 40 7.67 -2.35 6.53
CA LEU A 40 6.73 -2.21 5.42
C LEU A 40 5.29 -2.48 5.84
N ALA A 41 5.04 -3.47 6.70
CA ALA A 41 3.72 -3.72 7.28
C ALA A 41 3.23 -2.51 8.10
N GLN A 42 4.07 -1.99 8.99
CA GLN A 42 3.75 -0.80 9.81
C GLN A 42 3.62 0.48 8.97
N ALA A 43 4.42 0.66 7.93
CA ALA A 43 4.26 1.77 6.99
C ALA A 43 2.93 1.68 6.24
N THR A 44 2.41 0.47 6.02
CA THR A 44 1.08 0.25 5.43
C THR A 44 -0.04 0.54 6.43
N GLU A 45 0.20 0.34 7.73
CA GLU A 45 -0.77 0.59 8.81
C GLU A 45 -0.80 2.06 9.30
N THR A 46 0.36 2.73 9.30
CA THR A 46 0.52 4.10 9.84
C THR A 46 0.41 5.18 8.76
N ALA A 47 0.55 4.80 7.47
CA ALA A 47 0.11 5.66 6.39
C ALA A 47 -1.42 5.69 6.40
N GLU A 48 -2.01 6.79 6.87
CA GLU A 48 -3.32 7.25 6.42
C GLU A 48 -3.39 7.12 4.90
N ALA A 49 -3.99 6.02 4.44
CA ALA A 49 -4.15 5.58 3.06
C ALA A 49 -2.85 5.65 2.22
N PRO A 50 -2.44 4.55 1.55
CA PRO A 50 -1.62 4.75 0.38
C PRO A 50 -2.37 5.75 -0.50
N ARG A 51 -1.66 6.70 -1.11
CA ARG A 51 -2.16 7.47 -2.25
C ARG A 51 -2.53 6.46 -3.35
N GLN A 52 -3.64 5.76 -3.16
CA GLN A 52 -4.30 4.80 -4.04
C GLN A 52 -5.01 5.63 -5.11
N TYR A 53 -4.27 6.49 -5.80
CA TYR A 53 -4.68 6.88 -7.13
C TYR A 53 -4.56 5.61 -7.98
N LYS A 54 -5.65 4.83 -8.05
CA LYS A 54 -6.00 3.77 -9.04
C LYS A 54 -6.23 2.32 -8.56
N SER A 55 -6.21 1.99 -7.27
CA SER A 55 -6.63 0.66 -6.78
C SER A 55 -7.58 0.85 -5.59
N ASP A 56 -8.88 0.63 -5.64
CA ASP A 56 -9.68 -0.30 -6.42
C ASP A 56 -11.11 0.30 -6.42
N LEU A 57 -11.50 0.90 -7.55
CA LEU A 57 -12.81 1.56 -7.67
C LEU A 57 -13.96 0.61 -7.30
N VAL A 58 -13.79 -0.69 -7.61
CA VAL A 58 -14.78 -1.73 -7.31
C VAL A 58 -14.93 -1.89 -5.80
N ARG A 59 -13.81 -1.93 -5.06
CA ARG A 59 -13.84 -2.04 -3.60
C ARG A 59 -14.59 -0.87 -2.95
N ARG A 60 -14.31 0.36 -3.38
CA ARG A 60 -14.97 1.56 -2.85
C ARG A 60 -16.47 1.59 -3.13
N ILE A 61 -16.86 1.16 -4.33
CA ILE A 61 -18.29 1.03 -4.68
C ILE A 61 -18.95 -0.04 -3.80
N ARG A 62 -18.30 -1.19 -3.61
CA ARG A 62 -18.81 -2.27 -2.74
C ARG A 62 -18.98 -1.87 -1.28
N GLU A 63 -18.04 -1.10 -0.72
CA GLU A 63 -18.17 -0.56 0.66
C GLU A 63 -19.45 0.26 0.86
N ILE A 64 -20.00 0.87 -0.21
CA ILE A 64 -21.24 1.64 -0.17
C ILE A 64 -22.46 0.77 -0.49
N VAL A 65 -22.35 -0.13 -1.47
CA VAL A 65 -23.47 -0.89 -2.04
C VAL A 65 -23.77 -2.17 -1.25
N ASP A 66 -22.76 -2.85 -0.71
CA ASP A 66 -22.92 -4.12 0.00
C ASP A 66 -23.76 -3.99 1.29
N PRO A 67 -23.60 -2.94 2.13
CA PRO A 67 -24.41 -2.77 3.34
C PRO A 67 -25.91 -2.59 3.07
N VAL A 68 -26.27 -2.07 1.89
CA VAL A 68 -27.66 -1.89 1.47
C VAL A 68 -28.18 -3.07 0.64
N GLY A 69 -27.35 -4.09 0.41
CA GLY A 69 -27.74 -5.31 -0.30
C GLY A 69 -27.82 -5.18 -1.83
N GLY A 70 -27.22 -4.14 -2.41
CA GLY A 70 -27.37 -3.80 -3.83
C GLY A 70 -28.26 -2.57 -4.08
N ILE A 71 -28.10 -1.94 -5.24
CA ILE A 71 -28.91 -0.79 -5.67
C ILE A 71 -29.38 -1.06 -7.10
N ASP A 72 -30.68 -0.92 -7.35
CA ASP A 72 -31.25 -0.84 -8.69
C ASP A 72 -31.52 0.63 -9.01
N LEU A 73 -31.01 1.11 -10.15
CA LEU A 73 -31.07 2.52 -10.54
C LEU A 73 -31.94 2.68 -11.77
N GLU A 74 -33.03 3.45 -11.65
CA GLU A 74 -33.80 3.90 -12.81
C GLU A 74 -32.94 4.86 -13.64
N LEU A 75 -32.64 4.47 -14.88
CA LEU A 75 -31.86 5.31 -15.78
C LEU A 75 -32.75 6.43 -16.34
N PRO A 76 -32.27 7.70 -16.34
CA PRO A 76 -33.00 8.78 -16.97
C PRO A 76 -33.10 8.56 -18.49
N PRO A 77 -34.13 9.13 -19.16
CA PRO A 77 -34.24 9.07 -20.60
C PRO A 77 -33.02 9.72 -21.27
N ARG A 78 -32.57 9.14 -22.39
CA ARG A 78 -31.41 9.65 -23.12
C ARG A 78 -31.69 11.06 -23.66
N GLY A 79 -30.93 12.04 -23.19
CA GLY A 79 -30.97 13.42 -23.68
C GLY A 79 -30.05 13.66 -24.89
N PRO A 80 -30.11 14.86 -25.49
CA PRO A 80 -29.11 15.29 -26.47
C PRO A 80 -27.70 15.27 -25.86
N GLY A 81 -26.70 14.93 -26.68
CA GLY A 81 -25.30 14.93 -26.26
C GLY A 81 -24.83 16.33 -25.84
N ARG A 82 -23.81 16.38 -24.99
CA ARG A 82 -23.18 17.65 -24.58
C ARG A 82 -22.54 18.35 -25.79
N GLU A 83 -22.65 19.68 -25.86
CA GLU A 83 -21.95 20.46 -26.89
C GLU A 83 -20.43 20.27 -26.75
N PRO A 84 -19.69 19.98 -27.84
CA PRO A 84 -18.24 19.85 -27.80
C PRO A 84 -17.56 21.14 -27.33
N PRO A 85 -16.39 21.06 -26.66
CA PRO A 85 -15.62 22.25 -26.32
C PRO A 85 -15.16 22.98 -27.58
N ARG A 86 -15.18 24.31 -27.55
CA ARG A 86 -14.55 25.16 -28.58
C ARG A 86 -13.11 25.45 -28.15
N PHE A 87 -12.18 25.27 -29.08
CA PHE A 87 -10.76 25.57 -28.88
C PHE A 87 -10.43 26.82 -29.69
N GLU A 88 -10.69 28.00 -29.12
CA GLU A 88 -10.16 29.27 -29.66
C GLU A 88 -8.71 29.49 -29.22
#